data_AF-X1IW06-F1
#
_entry.id   AF-X1IW06-F1
#
_cell.length_a   1.000
_cell.length_b   1.000
_cell.length_c   1.000
_cell.angle_alpha   90.00
_cell.angle_beta   90.00
_cell.angle_gamma   90.00
#
_symmetry.space_group_name_H-M   'P 1'
#
loop_
_entity.id
_entity.type
_entity.pdbx_description
1 polymer ?
#
loop_
_entity_poly.entity_id
_entity_poly.type
_entity_poly.pdbx_seq_one_letter_code
_entity_poly.pdbx_strand_id
1 'polypeptide(L)'
;MEIRKGKLIEFRGSWGSGLGTLEIEDSETGQCELVPCDNGATVRALESAFGNVITDGHTANGGGYKGREVYWSLDELGLVLAGFTPVEDGSPALAG
;
A
#
# COMPACT_ATOMS: atom_id res chain seq x y z
N MET A 1 4.91 16.88 0.38
CA MET A 1 4.36 15.52 0.27
C MET A 1 2.90 15.59 0.70
N GLU A 2 1.98 15.23 -0.18
CA GLU A 2 0.54 15.25 0.12
C GLU A 2 0.15 13.90 0.71
N ILE A 3 -0.56 13.93 1.85
CA ILE A 3 -1.03 12.72 2.54
C ILE A 3 -2.50 12.53 2.19
N ARG A 4 -2.80 11.38 1.63
CA ARG A 4 -4.13 11.00 1.16
C ARG A 4 -4.68 9.86 2.00
N LYS A 5 -6.00 9.71 2.04
CA LYS A 5 -6.65 8.56 2.69
C LYS A 5 -7.25 7.68 1.61
N GLY A 6 -7.11 6.36 1.74
CA GLY A 6 -7.72 5.44 0.81
C GLY A 6 -7.87 4.04 1.36
N LYS A 7 -8.58 3.20 0.61
CA LYS A 7 -8.82 1.79 0.93
C LYS A 7 -8.00 0.91 0.00
N LEU A 8 -7.25 -0.02 0.57
CA LEU A 8 -6.44 -0.95 -0.20
C LEU A 8 -7.33 -1.98 -0.91
N ILE A 9 -7.14 -2.16 -2.21
CA ILE A 9 -7.94 -3.05 -3.05
C ILE A 9 -7.15 -4.31 -3.42
N GLU A 10 -6.00 -4.13 -4.06
CA GLU A 10 -5.19 -5.23 -4.60
C GLU A 10 -3.73 -4.82 -4.72
N PHE A 11 -2.82 -5.75 -4.52
CA PHE A 11 -1.40 -5.61 -4.84
C PHE A 11 -1.07 -6.42 -6.09
N ARG A 12 -0.42 -5.80 -7.05
CA ARG A 12 0.02 -6.42 -8.30
C ARG A 12 1.54 -6.32 -8.40
N GLY A 13 2.22 -7.44 -8.18
CA GLY A 13 3.67 -7.54 -8.30
C GLY A 13 4.12 -8.99 -8.37
N SER A 14 5.32 -9.22 -8.89
CA SER A 14 5.94 -10.54 -8.92
C SER A 14 7.27 -10.51 -8.16
N TRP A 15 7.54 -11.53 -7.34
CA TRP A 15 8.79 -11.58 -6.59
C TRP A 15 10.00 -11.43 -7.52
N GLY A 16 10.89 -10.49 -7.18
CA GLY A 16 12.08 -10.17 -7.96
C GLY A 16 11.89 -9.13 -9.07
N SER A 17 10.68 -8.61 -9.31
CA SER A 17 10.42 -7.59 -10.36
C SER A 17 10.94 -6.19 -10.01
N GLY A 18 11.39 -5.94 -8.78
CA GLY A 18 11.80 -4.63 -8.27
C GLY A 18 10.62 -3.67 -8.05
N LEU A 19 9.69 -3.59 -9.00
CA LEU A 19 8.51 -2.74 -8.96
C LEU A 19 7.20 -3.54 -8.87
N GLY A 20 6.24 -2.98 -8.16
CA GLY A 20 4.86 -3.45 -8.06
C GLY A 20 3.90 -2.29 -8.23
N THR A 21 2.61 -2.58 -8.09
CA THR A 21 1.54 -1.58 -8.12
C THR A 21 0.54 -1.91 -7.04
N LEU A 22 0.22 -0.92 -6.21
CA LEU A 22 -0.80 -1.01 -5.19
C LEU A 22 -2.06 -0.28 -5.69
N GLU A 23 -3.17 -0.99 -5.73
CA GLU A 23 -4.47 -0.43 -6.09
C GLU A 23 -5.15 0.11 -4.83
N ILE A 24 -5.43 1.41 -4.83
CA ILE A 24 -6.02 2.13 -3.70
C ILE A 24 -7.25 2.90 -4.18
N GLU A 25 -8.40 2.68 -3.53
CA GLU A 25 -9.59 3.51 -3.71
C GLU A 25 -9.44 4.76 -2.84
N ASP A 26 -9.20 5.91 -3.47
CA ASP A 26 -9.02 7.18 -2.77
C ASP A 26 -10.34 7.64 -2.15
N SER A 27 -10.29 8.02 -0.87
CA SER A 27 -11.49 8.36 -0.09
C SER A 27 -12.08 9.73 -0.43
N GLU A 28 -11.32 10.63 -1.05
CA GLU A 28 -11.81 11.96 -1.42
C GLU A 28 -12.50 11.93 -2.78
N THR A 29 -11.92 11.21 -3.74
CA THR A 29 -12.36 11.16 -5.13
C THR A 29 -13.24 9.94 -5.45
N GLY A 30 -13.15 8.88 -4.62
CA GLY A 30 -13.79 7.59 -4.86
C GLY A 30 -13.21 6.82 -6.06
N GLN A 31 -12.07 7.23 -6.60
CA GLN A 31 -11.43 6.58 -7.74
C GLN A 31 -10.43 5.52 -7.29
N CYS A 32 -10.36 4.40 -8.03
CA CYS A 32 -9.29 3.43 -7.85
C CYS A 32 -8.03 3.88 -8.61
N GLU A 33 -6.94 4.05 -7.86
CA GLU A 33 -5.65 4.45 -8.37
C GLU A 33 -4.66 3.30 -8.34
N LEU A 34 -3.90 3.16 -9.42
CA LEU A 34 -2.80 2.22 -9.53
C LEU A 34 -1.51 2.95 -9.17
N VAL A 35 -1.08 2.81 -7.92
CA VAL A 35 0.08 3.49 -7.36
C VAL A 35 1.33 2.62 -7.55
N PRO A 36 2.33 3.02 -8.37
CA PRO A 36 3.57 2.28 -8.50
C PRO A 36 4.32 2.24 -7.17
N CYS A 37 4.98 1.13 -6.82
CA CYS A 37 5.69 1.00 -5.56
C CYS A 37 6.90 0.06 -5.64
N ASP A 38 7.80 0.12 -4.67
CA ASP A 38 8.83 -0.92 -4.51
C ASP A 38 8.17 -2.21 -4.05
N ASN A 39 8.30 -3.26 -4.85
CA ASN A 39 7.59 -4.51 -4.60
C ASN A 39 7.94 -5.12 -3.23
N GLY A 40 9.25 -5.31 -2.98
CA GLY A 40 9.71 -6.03 -1.80
C GLY A 40 9.42 -5.25 -0.51
N ALA A 41 9.66 -3.94 -0.53
CA ALA A 41 9.39 -3.09 0.63
C ALA A 41 7.88 -3.00 0.90
N THR A 42 7.04 -2.77 -0.12
CA THR A 42 5.59 -2.66 0.06
C THR A 42 4.96 -3.94 0.56
N VAL A 43 5.32 -5.12 0.02
CA VAL A 43 4.78 -6.40 0.50
C VAL A 43 5.13 -6.65 1.97
N ARG A 44 6.36 -6.34 2.40
CA ARG A 44 6.78 -6.49 3.79
C ARG A 44 6.06 -5.52 4.71
N ALA A 45 5.84 -4.28 4.27
CA ALA A 45 5.06 -3.30 5.01
C ALA A 45 3.61 -3.76 5.18
N LEU A 46 2.98 -4.30 4.12
CA LEU A 46 1.62 -4.84 4.19
C LEU A 46 1.52 -6.03 5.15
N GLU A 47 2.47 -6.97 5.10
CA GLU A 47 2.52 -8.10 6.05
C GLU A 47 2.69 -7.60 7.49
N SER A 48 3.58 -6.63 7.72
CA SER A 48 3.80 -6.08 9.05
C SER A 48 2.58 -5.34 9.61
N ALA A 49 1.82 -4.67 8.75
CA ALA A 49 0.66 -3.87 9.15
C ALA A 49 -0.60 -4.72 9.35
N PHE A 50 -0.84 -5.70 8.48
CA PHE A 50 -2.14 -6.38 8.41
C PHE A 50 -2.04 -7.91 8.59
N GLY A 51 -0.84 -8.47 8.47
CA GLY A 51 -0.62 -9.92 8.43
C GLY A 51 -1.29 -10.60 7.24
N ASN A 52 -0.98 -11.88 7.03
CA ASN A 52 -1.66 -12.73 6.04
C ASN A 52 -1.61 -12.15 4.60
N VAL A 53 -0.44 -11.64 4.21
CA VAL A 53 -0.09 -11.10 2.88
C VAL A 53 0.93 -12.00 2.21
N ILE A 54 1.95 -12.44 2.95
CA ILE A 54 2.95 -13.42 2.54
C ILE A 54 2.46 -14.80 2.98
N THR A 55 2.21 -15.68 2.02
CA THR A 55 1.79 -17.07 2.29
C THR A 55 2.93 -18.07 2.03
N ASP A 56 2.65 -19.35 2.25
CA ASP A 56 3.57 -20.46 2.01
C ASP A 56 4.26 -20.37 0.65
N GLY A 57 5.54 -20.74 0.62
CA GLY A 57 6.39 -20.56 -0.55
C GLY A 57 6.87 -19.12 -0.77
N HIS A 58 6.71 -18.24 0.24
CA HIS A 58 7.06 -16.82 0.17
C HIS A 58 6.35 -16.11 -0.99
N THR A 59 5.04 -16.34 -1.15
CA THR A 59 4.24 -15.73 -2.22
C THR A 59 3.37 -14.59 -1.68
N ALA A 60 3.26 -13.48 -2.43
CA ALA A 60 2.52 -12.29 -2.02
C ALA A 60 1.08 -12.33 -2.55
N ASN A 61 0.34 -13.37 -2.18
CA ASN A 61 -1.03 -13.65 -2.63
C ASN A 61 -2.05 -13.65 -1.48
N GLY A 62 -1.62 -13.36 -0.25
CA GLY A 62 -2.48 -13.22 0.90
C GLY A 62 -3.34 -11.95 0.81
N GLY A 63 -4.49 -11.97 1.49
CA GLY A 63 -5.51 -10.93 1.38
C GLY A 63 -5.71 -10.07 2.63
N GLY A 64 -4.84 -10.17 3.65
CA GLY A 64 -5.08 -9.51 4.95
C GLY A 64 -5.21 -7.98 4.90
N TYR A 65 -4.62 -7.35 3.89
CA TYR A 65 -4.71 -5.90 3.67
C TYR A 65 -5.98 -5.46 2.91
N LYS A 66 -6.71 -6.37 2.26
CA LYS A 66 -7.81 -6.00 1.37
C LYS A 66 -8.95 -5.36 2.15
N GLY A 67 -9.36 -4.18 1.70
CA GLY A 67 -10.40 -3.39 2.30
C GLY A 67 -9.99 -2.60 3.54
N ARG A 68 -8.71 -2.65 3.95
CA ARG A 68 -8.17 -1.84 5.05
C ARG A 68 -7.96 -0.41 4.58
N GLU A 69 -8.21 0.54 5.48
CA GLU A 69 -7.98 1.96 5.21
C GLU A 69 -6.58 2.36 5.65
N VAL A 70 -5.91 3.14 4.81
CA VAL A 70 -4.58 3.68 5.06
C VAL A 70 -4.53 5.17 4.76
N TYR A 71 -3.66 5.88 5.49
CA TYR A 71 -3.07 7.10 4.98
C TYR A 71 -1.89 6.72 4.10
N TRP A 72 -1.72 7.37 2.96
CA TRP A 72 -0.64 7.08 2.03
C TRP A 72 -0.15 8.35 1.35
N SER A 73 1.08 8.29 0.85
CA SER A 73 1.72 9.42 0.19
C SER A 73 2.63 8.96 -0.94
N LEU A 74 2.77 9.82 -1.94
CA LEU A 74 3.72 9.64 -3.03
C LEU A 74 5.07 10.26 -2.67
N ASP A 75 6.13 9.78 -3.31
CA ASP A 75 7.46 10.35 -3.21
C ASP A 75 7.53 11.82 -3.63
N GLU A 76 8.70 12.45 -3.47
CA GLU A 76 8.88 13.88 -3.76
C GLU A 76 8.55 14.25 -5.22
N LEU A 77 8.62 13.27 -6.14
CA LEU A 77 8.29 13.45 -7.56
C LEU A 77 6.81 13.16 -7.87
N GLY A 78 6.05 12.60 -6.93
CA GLY A 78 4.65 12.22 -7.15
C GLY A 78 4.50 10.99 -8.06
N LEU A 79 5.49 10.10 -8.12
CA LEU A 79 5.56 9.01 -9.09
C LEU A 79 5.37 7.62 -8.48
N VAL A 80 5.86 7.42 -7.26
CA VAL A 80 5.81 6.12 -6.57
C VAL A 80 5.32 6.28 -5.14
N LEU A 81 4.73 5.22 -4.58
CA LEU A 81 4.37 5.14 -3.19
C LEU A 81 5.62 5.30 -2.32
N ALA A 82 5.63 6.33 -1.49
CA ALA A 82 6.70 6.54 -0.53
C ALA A 82 6.42 5.87 0.81
N GLY A 83 5.15 5.81 1.21
CA GLY A 83 4.75 5.12 2.45
C GLY A 83 3.25 5.06 2.63
N PHE A 84 2.84 4.22 3.58
CA PHE A 84 1.47 4.18 4.08
C PHE A 84 1.45 3.86 5.58
N THR A 85 0.37 4.27 6.24
CA THR A 85 0.10 3.99 7.66
C THR A 85 -1.35 3.54 7.80
N PRO A 86 -1.65 2.41 8.47
CA PRO A 86 -3.02 2.01 8.79
C PRO A 86 -3.76 3.13 9.53
N VAL A 87 -5.02 3.39 9.16
CA VAL A 87 -5.82 4.45 9.80
C VAL A 87 -6.07 4.16 11.29
N GLU A 88 -6.03 2.89 11.71
CA GLU A 88 -6.14 2.50 13.12
C GLU A 88 -4.89 2.82 13.95
N ASP A 89 -3.71 2.87 13.31
CA ASP A 89 -2.42 3.06 13.95
C ASP A 89 -1.99 4.53 14.02
N GLY A 90 -2.76 5.45 13.44
CA GLY A 90 -2.37 6.86 13.41
C GLY A 90 -3.42 7.85 12.91
N SER A 91 -3.07 9.13 13.04
CA SER A 91 -3.73 10.25 12.37
C SER A 91 -2.91 10.65 11.13
N PRO A 92 -3.44 11.46 10.19
CA PRO A 92 -2.75 11.82 8.95
C PRO A 92 -1.34 12.41 9.17
N ALA A 93 -1.06 12.98 10.35
CA ALA A 93 0.22 13.55 10.71
C ALA A 93 1.37 12.52 10.85
N LEU A 94 1.08 11.21 10.82
CA LEU A 94 2.06 10.13 10.98
C LEU A 94 2.44 9.42 9.67
N ALA A 95 1.91 9.85 8.52
CA ALA A 95 2.19 9.24 7.21
C ALA A 95 3.28 9.98 6.40
N GLY A 96 4.20 10.65 7.10
CA GLY A 96 5.36 11.36 6.53
C GLY A 96 6.68 10.70 6.93
#